data_AF-A0A1V6IET5-F1
#
_entry.id   AF-A0A1V6IET5-F1
#
_cell.length_a   1.000
_cell.length_b   1.000
_cell.length_c   1.000
_cell.angle_alpha   90.00
_cell.angle_beta   90.00
_cell.angle_gamma   90.00
#
_symmetry.space_group_name_H-M   'P 1'
#
loop_
_entity.id
_entity.type
_entity.pdbx_description
1 polymer ?
#
loop_
_entity_poly.entity_id
_entity_poly.type
_entity_poly.pdbx_seq_one_letter_code
_entity_poly.pdbx_strand_id
1 'polypeptide(L)' 'MKNQTYCVAMFDSVSHVIKAEKILKKAGIPHKIIPVPKSISTDCGVCVRFLPDHRDAVTNALMSNVDISNIREIIL' A
#
# COMPACT_ATOMS: atom_id res chain seq x y z
N MET A 1 0.91 -8.52 23.65
CA MET A 1 1.56 -7.71 22.61
C MET A 1 1.02 -8.20 21.27
N LYS A 2 0.32 -7.36 20.51
CA LYS A 2 -0.21 -7.76 19.19
C LYS A 2 0.76 -7.26 18.11
N ASN A 3 1.70 -8.11 17.72
CA ASN A 3 2.48 -7.91 16.51
C ASN A 3 1.55 -8.20 15.33
N GLN A 4 0.95 -7.15 14.76
CA GLN A 4 0.04 -7.33 13.64
C GLN A 4 0.79 -7.11 12.33
N THR A 5 0.78 -8.12 11.48
CA THR A 5 1.38 -8.05 10.15
C THR A 5 0.50 -7.19 9.24
N TYR A 6 1.13 -6.27 8.54
CA TYR A 6 0.53 -5.43 7.52
C TYR A 6 1.33 -5.53 6.23
N CYS A 7 0.65 -5.39 5.11
CA CYS A 7 1.28 -5.19 3.82
C CYS A 7 1.37 -3.70 3.53
N VAL A 8 2.50 -3.26 3.00
CA VAL A 8 2.71 -1.92 2.48
C VAL A 8 3.04 -1.99 1.00
N ALA A 9 2.18 -1.40 0.16
CA ALA A 9 2.46 -1.19 -1.26
C ALA A 9 3.23 0.12 -1.43
N MET A 10 4.40 0.01 -2.05
CA MET A 10 5.28 1.10 -2.40
C MET A 10 5.09 1.47 -3.87
N PHE A 11 5.32 2.75 -4.15
CA PHE A 11 5.09 3.34 -5.46
C PHE A 11 6.26 4.27 -5.78
N ASP A 12 6.57 4.46 -7.07
CA ASP A 12 7.69 5.33 -7.46
C ASP A 12 7.36 6.82 -7.36
N SER A 13 6.08 7.17 -7.18
CA SER A 13 5.61 8.55 -7.07
C SER A 13 4.42 8.70 -6.14
N VAL A 14 4.32 9.85 -5.47
CA VAL A 14 3.16 10.23 -4.64
C VAL A 14 1.86 10.25 -5.47
N SER A 15 1.94 10.64 -6.74
CA SER A 15 0.78 10.63 -7.65
C SER A 15 0.17 9.24 -7.81
N HIS A 16 1.01 8.20 -7.84
CA HIS A 16 0.57 6.80 -7.89
C HIS A 16 -0.09 6.39 -6.57
N VAL A 17 0.45 6.80 -5.42
CA VAL A 17 -0.15 6.56 -4.09
C VAL A 17 -1.56 7.14 -4.02
N ILE A 18 -1.73 8.41 -4.42
CA ILE A 18 -3.03 9.09 -4.40
C ILE A 18 -4.01 8.42 -5.38
N LYS A 19 -3.54 8.00 -6.55
CA LYS A 19 -4.38 7.29 -7.53
C LYS A 19 -4.80 5.92 -6.99
N ALA A 20 -3.88 5.18 -6.40
CA ALA A 20 -4.14 3.89 -5.78
C ALA A 20 -5.15 4.01 -4.64
N GLU A 21 -4.98 4.99 -3.74
CA GLU A 21 -5.93 5.28 -2.66
C GLU A 21 -7.34 5.51 -3.20
N LYS A 22 -7.50 6.36 -4.23
CA LYS A 22 -8.81 6.60 -4.85
C LYS A 22 -9.44 5.32 -5.39
N ILE A 23 -8.65 4.45 -6.03
CA ILE A 23 -9.14 3.17 -6.58
C ILE A 23 -9.57 2.23 -5.46
N LEU A 24 -8.72 2.06 -4.43
CA LEU A 24 -9.01 1.19 -3.30
C LEU A 24 -10.22 1.68 -2.49
N LYS A 25 -10.35 3.00 -2.34
CA LYS A 25 -11.51 3.63 -1.70
C LYS A 25 -12.80 3.38 -2.48
N LYS A 26 -12.75 3.45 -3.81
CA LYS A 26 -13.89 3.10 -4.68
C LYS A 26 -14.22 1.60 -4.63
N ALA A 27 -13.21 0.75 -4.50
CA ALA A 27 -13.39 -0.69 -4.34
C ALA A 27 -13.85 -1.12 -2.93
N GLY A 28 -13.92 -0.18 -1.97
CA GLY A 28 -14.31 -0.48 -0.59
C GLY A 28 -13.27 -1.28 0.20
N ILE A 29 -12.02 -1.32 -0.28
CA ILE A 29 -10.96 -2.11 0.34
C ILE A 29 -10.39 -1.33 1.54
N PRO A 30 -10.31 -1.91 2.76
CA PRO A 30 -9.67 -1.26 3.90
C PRO A 30 -8.18 -1.01 3.65
N HIS A 31 -7.79 0.26 3.56
CA HIS A 31 -6.42 0.70 3.34
C HIS A 31 -6.13 2.00 4.10
N LYS A 32 -4.86 2.35 4.26
CA LYS A 32 -4.41 3.58 4.91
C LYS A 32 -3.09 4.05 4.31
N ILE A 33 -3.02 5.30 3.85
CA ILE A 33 -1.73 5.89 3.50
C ILE A 33 -0.97 6.17 4.79
N ILE A 34 0.28 5.72 4.86
CA ILE A 34 1.19 6.01 5.96
C ILE A 34 2.50 6.55 5.39
N PRO A 35 3.23 7.40 6.13
CA PRO A 35 4.63 7.66 5.82
C PRO A 35 5.40 6.34 5.87
N VAL A 36 6.35 6.18 4.97
CA VAL A 36 7.15 4.95 4.92
C VAL A 36 7.91 4.80 6.25
N PRO A 37 7.84 3.61 6.90
CA PRO A 37 8.58 3.37 8.14
C PRO A 37 10.07 3.63 7.96
N LYS A 38 10.75 4.15 8.98
CA LYS A 38 12.21 4.44 8.93
C LYS A 38 13.07 3.23 8.55
N SER A 39 12.57 2.01 8.76
CA SER A 39 13.23 0.76 8.38
C SER A 39 13.18 0.47 6.87
N ILE A 40 12.43 1.26 6.10
CA ILE A 40 12.23 1.11 4.65
C ILE A 40 12.58 2.44 3.97
N SER A 41 13.54 2.43 3.05
CA SER A 41 13.85 3.58 2.22
C SER A 41 13.06 3.52 0.91
N THR A 42 12.23 4.52 0.62
CA THR A 42 11.57 4.67 -0.68
C THR A 42 11.65 6.13 -1.13
N ASP A 43 11.78 6.36 -2.44
CA ASP A 43 11.95 7.71 -3.00
C ASP A 43 10.73 8.64 -2.82
N CYS A 44 9.51 8.08 -2.77
CA CYS A 44 8.28 8.88 -2.68
C CYS A 44 7.83 9.23 -1.24
N GLY A 45 8.48 8.67 -0.21
CA GLY A 45 8.21 8.96 1.21
C GLY A 45 6.88 8.45 1.80
N VAL A 46 5.93 7.97 0.99
CA VAL A 46 4.61 7.47 1.43
C VAL A 46 4.25 6.12 0.80
N CYS A 47 3.50 5.29 1.53
CA CYS A 47 3.05 3.99 1.05
C CYS A 47 1.60 3.70 1.47
N VAL A 48 0.96 2.77 0.77
CA VAL A 48 -0.39 2.31 1.11
C VAL A 48 -0.29 1.07 1.97
N ARG A 49 -0.76 1.17 3.21
CA ARG A 49 -0.84 0.05 4.17
C ARG A 49 -2.21 -0.61 4.12
N PHE A 50 -2.24 -1.94 4.10
CA PHE A 50 -3.44 -2.76 4.14
C PHE A 50 -3.16 -4.08 4.88
N LEU A 51 -4.21 -4.85 5.16
CA LEU A 51 -4.06 -6.18 5.77
C LEU A 51 -3.62 -7.20 4.71
N PRO A 52 -2.82 -8.22 5.08
CA PRO A 52 -2.43 -9.29 4.17
C PRO A 52 -3.63 -9.96 3.49
N ASP A 53 -4.74 -10.11 4.21
CA ASP A 53 -6.01 -10.65 3.70
C ASP A 53 -6.58 -9.90 2.49
N HIS A 54 -6.20 -8.63 2.30
CA HIS A 54 -6.63 -7.81 1.18
C HIS A 54 -5.61 -7.74 0.05
N ARG A 55 -4.49 -8.46 0.14
CA ARG A 55 -3.39 -8.37 -0.84
C ARG A 55 -3.88 -8.64 -2.25
N ASP A 56 -4.57 -9.74 -2.49
CA ASP A 56 -5.05 -10.09 -3.84
C ASP A 56 -6.06 -9.07 -4.36
N ALA A 57 -6.95 -8.57 -3.50
CA ALA A 57 -7.91 -7.54 -3.86
C ALA A 57 -7.23 -6.22 -4.23
N VAL A 58 -6.21 -5.80 -3.47
CA VAL A 58 -5.41 -4.60 -3.73
C VAL A 58 -4.64 -4.75 -5.03
N THR A 59 -3.93 -5.87 -5.22
CA THR A 59 -3.16 -6.13 -6.43
C THR A 59 -4.05 -6.14 -7.66
N ASN A 60 -5.20 -6.82 -7.62
CA ASN A 60 -6.14 -6.86 -8.74
C ASN A 60 -6.79 -5.50 -9.02
N ALA A 61 -7.11 -4.72 -7.99
CA ALA A 61 -7.68 -3.38 -8.18
C ALA A 61 -6.67 -2.41 -8.83
N LEU A 62 -5.39 -2.55 -8.49
CA LEU A 62 -4.33 -1.63 -8.92
C LEU A 62 -3.66 -2.05 -10.23
N MET A 63 -3.54 -3.34 -10.55
CA MET A 63 -2.77 -3.83 -11.71
C MET A 63 -3.18 -3.20 -13.05
N SER A 64 -4.45 -2.81 -13.20
CA SER A 64 -4.97 -2.21 -14.44
C SER A 64 -4.84 -0.70 -14.51
N ASN A 65 -4.41 -0.03 -13.43
CA ASN A 65 -4.50 1.42 -13.29
C ASN A 65 -3.23 2.10 -12.73
N VAL A 66 -2.46 1.40 -11.90
CA VAL A 66 -1.29 1.92 -11.17
C VAL A 66 -0.25 0.82 -11.03
N ASP A 67 0.97 1.10 -11.46
CA ASP A 67 2.10 0.22 -11.22
C ASP A 67 2.54 0.28 -9.75
N ILE A 68 2.61 -0.89 -9.14
CA ILE A 68 3.11 -1.07 -7.77
C ILE A 68 4.59 -1.40 -7.88
N SER A 69 5.44 -0.55 -7.29
CA SER A 69 6.90 -0.73 -7.31
C SER A 69 7.32 -1.95 -6.49
N ASN A 70 6.72 -2.13 -5.31
CA ASN A 70 6.98 -3.28 -4.45
C ASN A 70 5.87 -3.44 -3.40
N ILE A 71 5.67 -4.65 -2.89
CA ILE A 71 4.81 -4.91 -1.73
C ILE A 71 5.65 -5.62 -0.67
N ARG A 72 5.72 -5.03 0.53
CA ARG A 72 6.44 -5.62 1.67
C ARG A 72 5.49 -5.89 2.82
N GLU A 73 5.72 -7.00 3.51
CA GLU A 73 5.08 -7.27 4.80
C GLU A 73 5.92 -6.66 5.92
N ILE A 74 5.26 -5.93 6.81
CA ILE A 74 5.86 -5.32 7.99
C ILE A 74 5.05 -5.70 9.22
N ILE A 75 5.73 -5.82 10.34
CA ILE A 75 5.09 -6.01 11.63
C ILE A 75 5.11 -4.66 12.34
N LEU A 76 3.93 -4.13 12.63
CA LEU A 76 3.75 -2.89 13.40
C LEU A 76 3.26 -3.20 14.82
#